data_AF-A0A1I2JSE4-F1
#
_entry.id   AF-A0A1I2JSE4-F1
#
_cell.length_a   1.000
_cell.length_b   1.000
_cell.length_c   1.000
_cell.angle_alpha   90.00
_cell.angle_beta   90.00
_cell.angle_gamma   90.00
#
_symmetry.space_group_name_H-M   'P 1'
#
loop_
_entity.id
_entity.type
_entity.pdbx_description
1 polymer ?
#
loop_
_entity_poly.entity_id
_entity_poly.type
_entity_poly.pdbx_seq_one_letter_code
_entity_poly.pdbx_strand_id
1 'polypeptide(L)'
;MNIKLAMRLLSLDFKLIIRNRYPKNILFISLYSFVMYLILVPALVSGDPEFILSDMLIIMSYTLIPCLLSIYYSGSIFALSNSFIEIFATKKLAIKYLIKVRVYFSFLLSIFSFIIYLFITLFLFPDSIFYYVCLSTFSIGVYIPLLLYFTVDSRDTIDLAKNVFLNFTNRKFDIPSFIGSLVIVAISIIIFILFQKNIIFHVVILLIGLASLFCSHFWIEKIYKKWQGSKYLLIQKS
;
A
#
# COMPACT_ATOMS: atom_id res chain seq x y z
N MET A 1 -1.94 23.41 4.32
CA MET A 1 -2.65 22.31 5.03
C MET A 1 -2.68 22.68 6.51
N ASN A 2 -3.84 22.61 7.20
CA ASN A 2 -3.87 22.87 8.63
C ASN A 2 -3.23 21.68 9.37
N ILE A 3 -1.97 21.84 9.76
CA ILE A 3 -1.12 20.79 10.36
C ILE A 3 -1.79 20.23 11.63
N LYS A 4 -2.46 21.07 12.42
CA LYS A 4 -3.15 20.67 13.65
C LYS A 4 -4.32 19.73 13.38
N LEU A 5 -5.05 19.94 12.28
CA LEU A 5 -6.13 19.04 11.86
C LEU A 5 -5.57 17.71 11.34
N ALA A 6 -4.51 17.75 10.55
CA ALA A 6 -3.84 16.54 10.03
C ALA A 6 -3.31 15.66 11.17
N MET A 7 -2.64 16.27 12.17
CA MET A 7 -2.15 15.54 13.35
C MET A 7 -3.27 14.91 14.17
N ARG A 8 -4.42 15.59 14.33
CA ARG A 8 -5.59 15.02 15.02
C ARG A 8 -6.17 13.82 14.28
N LEU A 9 -6.27 13.90 12.95
CA LEU A 9 -6.75 12.79 12.12
C LEU A 9 -5.79 11.60 12.17
N LEU A 10 -4.48 11.85 12.08
CA LEU A 10 -3.48 10.81 12.22
C LEU A 10 -3.52 10.15 13.61
N SER A 11 -3.65 10.94 14.68
CA SER A 11 -3.77 10.40 16.04
C SER A 11 -5.03 9.54 16.21
N LEU A 12 -6.14 9.92 15.59
CA LEU A 12 -7.35 9.12 15.56
C LEU A 12 -7.12 7.79 14.82
N ASP A 13 -6.50 7.84 13.64
CA ASP A 13 -6.18 6.65 12.85
C ASP A 13 -5.26 5.69 13.63
N PHE A 14 -4.22 6.21 14.31
CA PHE A 14 -3.37 5.41 15.20
C PHE A 14 -4.13 4.78 16.36
N LYS A 15 -5.02 5.53 17.02
CA LYS A 15 -5.86 4.98 18.11
C LYS A 15 -6.79 3.88 17.60
N LEU A 16 -7.35 4.03 16.40
CA LEU A 16 -8.17 3.00 15.75
C LEU A 16 -7.34 1.75 15.41
N ILE A 17 -6.07 1.90 15.02
CA ILE A 17 -5.17 0.78 14.77
C ILE A 17 -4.91 -0.02 16.06
N ILE A 18 -4.57 0.68 17.15
CA ILE A 18 -4.20 0.03 18.42
C ILE A 18 -5.41 -0.66 19.07
N ARG A 19 -6.59 -0.03 19.00
CA ARG A 19 -7.79 -0.51 19.69
C ARG A 19 -8.48 -1.69 18.99
N ASN A 20 -8.39 -1.77 17.65
CA ASN A 20 -9.16 -2.73 16.88
C ASN A 20 -8.32 -3.97 16.51
N ARG A 21 -8.91 -5.16 16.70
CA ARG A 21 -8.22 -6.44 16.44
C ARG A 21 -7.81 -6.60 14.97
N TYR A 22 -8.63 -6.12 14.03
CA TYR A 22 -8.37 -6.21 12.58
C TYR A 22 -7.09 -5.47 12.13
N PRO A 23 -6.95 -4.14 12.31
CA PRO A 23 -5.72 -3.43 11.93
C PRO A 23 -4.51 -3.86 12.76
N LYS A 24 -4.70 -4.24 14.03
CA LYS A 24 -3.62 -4.80 14.86
C LYS A 24 -3.07 -6.12 14.28
N ASN A 25 -3.94 -7.01 13.80
CA ASN A 25 -3.51 -8.25 13.15
C ASN A 25 -2.83 -7.99 11.79
N ILE A 26 -3.23 -6.97 11.05
CA ILE A 26 -2.53 -6.55 9.83
C ILE A 26 -1.11 -6.05 10.15
N LEU A 27 -0.95 -5.24 11.21
CA LEU A 27 0.38 -4.85 11.71
C LEU A 27 1.21 -6.10 12.00
N PHE A 28 0.66 -7.07 12.72
CA PHE A 28 1.37 -8.30 13.04
C PHE A 28 1.74 -9.14 11.82
N ILE A 29 0.84 -9.31 10.85
CA ILE A 29 1.14 -10.01 9.59
C ILE A 29 2.29 -9.31 8.87
N SER A 30 2.27 -7.97 8.79
CA SER A 30 3.34 -7.22 8.13
C SER A 30 4.69 -7.32 8.84
N LEU A 31 4.70 -7.27 10.18
CA LEU A 31 5.88 -7.48 11.01
C LEU A 31 6.42 -8.90 10.85
N TYR A 32 5.53 -9.89 10.83
CA TYR A 32 5.90 -11.28 10.60
C TYR A 32 6.53 -11.47 9.21
N SER A 33 5.92 -10.92 8.15
CA SER A 33 6.49 -10.96 6.80
C SER A 33 7.88 -10.31 6.74
N PHE A 34 8.07 -9.20 7.46
CA PHE A 34 9.37 -8.54 7.58
C PHE A 34 10.42 -9.42 8.29
N VAL A 35 10.06 -10.05 9.40
CA VAL A 35 10.95 -10.98 10.12
C VAL A 35 11.30 -12.20 9.28
N MET A 36 10.33 -12.75 8.56
CA MET A 36 10.56 -13.87 7.64
C MET A 36 11.52 -13.48 6.52
N TYR A 37 11.41 -12.26 5.98
CA TYR A 37 12.37 -11.72 5.02
C TYR A 37 13.79 -11.66 5.60
N LEU A 38 13.94 -11.13 6.83
CA LEU A 38 15.24 -11.05 7.51
C LEU A 38 15.91 -12.41 7.74
N ILE A 39 15.13 -13.47 7.96
CA ILE A 39 15.67 -14.81 8.24
C ILE A 39 15.96 -15.57 6.94
N LEU A 40 15.02 -15.55 6.00
CA LEU A 40 15.09 -16.37 4.78
C LEU A 40 16.14 -15.86 3.80
N VAL A 41 16.29 -14.53 3.66
CA VAL A 41 17.15 -13.97 2.63
C VAL A 41 18.63 -14.24 2.89
N PRO A 42 19.19 -14.01 4.10
CA PRO A 42 20.58 -14.37 4.38
C PRO A 42 20.85 -15.88 4.24
N ALA A 43 19.91 -16.73 4.67
CA ALA A 43 20.04 -18.18 4.58
C ALA A 43 20.10 -18.68 3.11
N LEU A 44 19.38 -18.01 2.22
CA LEU A 44 19.40 -18.31 0.78
C LEU A 44 20.69 -17.82 0.11
N VAL A 45 21.24 -16.67 0.55
CA VAL A 45 22.50 -16.13 0.01
C VAL A 45 23.70 -17.00 0.36
N SER A 46 23.71 -17.59 1.55
CA SER A 46 24.79 -18.50 1.98
C SER A 46 24.78 -19.87 1.29
N GLY A 47 23.69 -20.23 0.60
CA GLY A 47 23.45 -21.57 0.08
C GLY A 47 23.97 -21.82 -1.35
N ASP A 48 23.82 -20.85 -2.26
CA ASP A 48 24.41 -20.83 -3.62
C ASP A 48 24.00 -19.52 -4.32
N PRO A 49 24.90 -18.83 -5.05
CA PRO A 49 24.66 -17.49 -5.60
C PRO A 49 23.77 -17.43 -6.86
N GLU A 50 23.30 -18.55 -7.41
CA GLU A 50 22.52 -18.59 -8.67
C GLU A 50 20.99 -18.50 -8.49
N PHE A 51 20.48 -18.33 -7.27
CA PHE A 51 19.05 -18.48 -7.02
C PHE A 51 18.21 -17.25 -7.39
N ILE A 52 17.51 -17.35 -8.53
CA ILE A 52 16.34 -16.55 -8.94
C ILE A 52 15.33 -16.36 -7.79
N LEU A 53 15.25 -17.32 -6.86
CA LEU A 53 14.38 -17.27 -5.68
C LEU A 53 14.75 -16.15 -4.69
N SER A 54 16.04 -15.83 -4.55
CA SER A 54 16.50 -14.75 -3.67
C SER A 54 16.04 -13.39 -4.21
N ASP A 55 16.24 -13.14 -5.51
CA ASP A 55 15.75 -11.95 -6.20
C ASP A 55 14.22 -11.84 -6.16
N MET A 56 13.49 -12.95 -6.37
CA MET A 56 12.02 -12.97 -6.26
C MET A 56 11.53 -12.59 -4.86
N LEU A 57 12.14 -13.14 -3.80
CA LEU A 57 11.78 -12.81 -2.42
C LEU A 57 12.07 -11.34 -2.10
N ILE A 58 13.16 -10.80 -2.66
CA ILE A 58 13.48 -9.39 -2.51
C ILE A 58 12.47 -8.52 -3.25
N ILE A 59 12.14 -8.82 -4.50
CA ILE A 59 11.09 -8.09 -5.24
C ILE A 59 9.77 -8.13 -4.49
N MET A 60 9.37 -9.29 -3.97
CA MET A 60 8.17 -9.41 -3.14
C MET A 60 8.27 -8.54 -1.88
N SER A 61 9.41 -8.49 -1.21
CA SER A 61 9.57 -7.64 -0.02
C SER A 61 9.47 -6.14 -0.31
N TYR A 62 9.99 -5.69 -1.46
CA TYR A 62 9.99 -4.27 -1.85
C TYR A 62 8.69 -3.81 -2.53
N THR A 63 7.91 -4.73 -3.08
CA THR A 63 6.66 -4.42 -3.80
C THR A 63 5.44 -4.87 -3.01
N LEU A 64 5.35 -6.14 -2.62
CA LEU A 64 4.18 -6.77 -2.02
C LEU A 64 3.98 -6.31 -0.58
N ILE A 65 5.01 -6.26 0.26
CA ILE A 65 4.84 -5.92 1.68
C ILE A 65 4.40 -4.45 1.87
N PRO A 66 5.06 -3.46 1.26
CA PRO A 66 4.60 -2.07 1.29
C PRO A 66 3.23 -1.89 0.65
N CYS A 67 2.91 -2.61 -0.43
CA CYS A 67 1.61 -2.55 -1.08
C CYS A 67 0.51 -3.14 -0.18
N LEU A 68 0.69 -4.33 0.38
CA LEU A 68 -0.27 -4.96 1.29
C LEU A 68 -0.47 -4.13 2.56
N LEU A 69 0.61 -3.62 3.16
CA LEU A 69 0.55 -2.65 4.24
C LEU A 69 -0.33 -1.47 3.83
N SER A 70 -0.02 -0.83 2.70
CA SER A 70 -0.77 0.33 2.24
C SER A 70 -2.25 0.03 2.00
N ILE A 71 -2.59 -1.06 1.30
CA ILE A 71 -3.95 -1.52 0.97
C ILE A 71 -4.73 -1.79 2.25
N TYR A 72 -4.14 -2.57 3.15
CA TYR A 72 -4.85 -2.98 4.36
C TYR A 72 -5.00 -1.83 5.33
N TYR A 73 -4.01 -0.94 5.46
CA TYR A 73 -4.22 0.28 6.26
C TYR A 73 -5.25 1.20 5.62
N SER A 74 -5.10 1.52 4.34
CA SER A 74 -5.98 2.50 3.71
C SER A 74 -7.40 1.97 3.52
N GLY A 75 -7.55 0.75 3.03
CA GLY A 75 -8.83 0.08 2.83
C GLY A 75 -9.54 -0.13 4.16
N SER A 76 -8.82 -0.55 5.20
CA SER A 76 -9.43 -0.67 6.52
C SER A 76 -9.82 0.67 7.11
N ILE A 77 -9.01 1.71 6.96
CA ILE A 77 -9.32 3.04 7.46
C ILE A 77 -10.54 3.65 6.73
N PHE A 78 -10.72 3.42 5.42
CA PHE A 78 -11.94 3.82 4.70
C PHE A 78 -13.19 3.06 5.17
N ALA A 79 -13.08 1.74 5.36
CA ALA A 79 -14.21 0.91 5.77
C ALA A 79 -14.54 1.01 7.29
N LEU A 80 -13.54 1.26 8.15
CA LEU A 80 -13.67 1.52 9.59
C LEU A 80 -14.40 2.82 9.89
N SER A 81 -14.36 3.76 8.96
CA SER A 81 -14.89 5.10 9.16
C SER A 81 -16.15 5.36 8.35
N ASN A 82 -16.86 4.37 7.81
CA ASN A 82 -18.08 4.65 7.04
C ASN A 82 -19.10 5.52 7.81
N SER A 83 -19.24 5.30 9.13
CA SER A 83 -20.07 6.13 10.03
C SER A 83 -19.43 7.48 10.43
N PHE A 84 -18.10 7.55 10.56
CA PHE A 84 -17.37 8.80 10.87
C PHE A 84 -17.20 9.71 9.64
N ILE A 85 -17.05 9.11 8.47
CA ILE A 85 -16.99 9.73 7.15
C ILE A 85 -18.33 10.39 6.86
N GLU A 86 -19.46 9.80 7.25
CA GLU A 86 -20.79 10.43 7.09
C GLU A 86 -20.89 11.77 7.84
N ILE A 87 -20.32 11.86 9.04
CA ILE A 87 -20.26 13.11 9.81
C ILE A 87 -19.34 14.13 9.11
N PHE A 88 -18.19 13.71 8.59
CA PHE A 88 -17.31 14.58 7.80
C PHE A 88 -17.86 14.91 6.41
N ALA A 89 -18.75 14.08 5.86
CA ALA A 89 -19.36 14.25 4.55
C ALA A 89 -20.40 15.37 4.49
N THR A 90 -20.92 15.77 5.64
CA THR A 90 -21.72 16.99 5.77
C THR A 90 -20.93 18.27 5.40
N LYS A 91 -19.58 18.20 5.38
CA LYS A 91 -18.70 19.32 4.95
C LYS A 91 -17.76 18.87 3.82
N LYS A 92 -18.08 19.26 2.57
CA LYS A 92 -17.34 18.93 1.33
C LYS A 92 -15.81 19.10 1.43
N LEU A 93 -15.36 20.14 2.13
CA LEU A 93 -13.93 20.42 2.35
C LEU A 93 -13.24 19.37 3.21
N ALA A 94 -13.91 18.81 4.23
CA ALA A 94 -13.29 17.93 5.21
C ALA A 94 -12.93 16.54 4.65
N ILE A 95 -13.72 16.01 3.70
CA ILE A 95 -13.44 14.71 3.07
C ILE A 95 -12.19 14.77 2.18
N LYS A 96 -12.05 15.79 1.33
CA LYS A 96 -10.86 15.93 0.47
C LYS A 96 -9.59 16.04 1.33
N TYR A 97 -9.68 16.72 2.47
CA TYR A 97 -8.58 16.76 3.46
C TYR A 97 -8.30 15.40 4.10
N LEU A 98 -9.34 14.65 4.48
CA LEU A 98 -9.20 13.32 5.08
C LEU A 98 -8.58 12.31 4.10
N ILE A 99 -9.02 12.28 2.83
CA ILE A 99 -8.41 11.45 1.78
C ILE A 99 -6.94 11.84 1.59
N LYS A 100 -6.66 13.15 1.50
CA LYS A 100 -5.29 13.65 1.33
C LYS A 100 -4.37 13.22 2.48
N VAL A 101 -4.82 13.32 3.73
CA VAL A 101 -4.04 12.87 4.91
C VAL A 101 -3.77 11.36 4.85
N ARG A 102 -4.77 10.56 4.46
CA ARG A 102 -4.63 9.10 4.38
C ARG A 102 -3.69 8.66 3.25
N VAL A 103 -3.78 9.28 2.07
CA VAL A 103 -2.86 9.02 0.95
C VAL A 103 -1.42 9.33 1.37
N TYR A 104 -1.18 10.47 2.01
CA TYR A 104 0.16 10.81 2.50
C TYR A 104 0.64 9.89 3.62
N PHE A 105 -0.25 9.45 4.50
CA PHE A 105 0.10 8.48 5.54
C PHE A 105 0.52 7.14 4.92
N SER A 106 -0.20 6.65 3.91
CA SER A 106 0.19 5.45 3.16
C SER A 106 1.56 5.62 2.50
N PHE A 107 1.85 6.76 1.87
CA PHE A 107 3.19 7.03 1.33
C PHE A 107 4.26 7.02 2.41
N LEU A 108 4.00 7.65 3.56
CA LEU A 108 4.96 7.73 4.65
C LEU A 108 5.27 6.35 5.24
N LEU A 109 4.26 5.50 5.42
CA LEU A 109 4.44 4.11 5.84
C LEU A 109 5.27 3.31 4.84
N SER A 110 5.05 3.51 3.54
CA SER A 110 5.78 2.78 2.51
C SER A 110 7.21 3.28 2.32
N ILE A 111 7.46 4.58 2.50
CA ILE A 111 8.82 5.14 2.58
C ILE A 111 9.55 4.56 3.80
N PHE A 112 8.88 4.51 4.95
CA PHE A 112 9.48 3.92 6.17
C PHE A 112 9.84 2.46 5.95
N SER A 113 8.92 1.67 5.35
CA SER A 113 9.19 0.29 4.99
C SER A 113 10.36 0.17 4.01
N PHE A 114 10.43 1.03 2.99
CA PHE A 114 11.52 1.07 2.03
C PHE A 114 12.88 1.34 2.68
N ILE A 115 12.97 2.32 3.59
CA ILE A 115 14.22 2.64 4.29
C ILE A 115 14.74 1.43 5.07
N ILE A 116 13.85 0.70 5.74
CA ILE A 116 14.22 -0.49 6.51
C ILE A 116 14.77 -1.58 5.57
N TYR A 117 14.07 -1.86 4.47
CA TYR A 117 14.53 -2.86 3.50
C TYR A 117 15.84 -2.43 2.83
N LEU A 118 15.97 -1.15 2.46
CA LEU A 118 17.17 -0.59 1.83
C LEU A 118 18.40 -0.80 2.71
N PHE A 119 18.29 -0.59 4.02
CA PHE A 119 19.38 -0.85 4.94
C PHE A 119 19.84 -2.31 4.88
N ILE A 120 18.91 -3.27 4.88
CA ILE A 120 19.24 -4.71 4.81
C ILE A 120 19.89 -5.07 3.46
N THR A 121 19.34 -4.55 2.37
CA THR A 121 19.84 -4.83 1.02
C THR A 121 21.19 -4.20 0.73
N LEU A 122 21.50 -3.05 1.34
CA LEU A 122 22.85 -2.46 1.30
C LEU A 122 23.93 -3.43 1.82
N PHE A 123 23.62 -4.21 2.86
CA PHE A 123 24.56 -5.18 3.42
C PHE A 123 24.61 -6.51 2.66
N LEU A 124 23.48 -6.97 2.12
CA LEU A 124 23.39 -8.30 1.51
C LEU A 124 23.56 -8.30 -0.02
N PHE A 125 23.16 -7.24 -0.72
CA PHE A 125 23.14 -7.15 -2.19
C PHE A 125 23.47 -5.74 -2.69
N PRO A 126 24.70 -5.25 -2.46
CA PRO A 126 25.09 -3.88 -2.82
C PRO A 126 24.95 -3.59 -4.32
N ASP A 127 25.22 -4.58 -5.18
CA ASP A 127 25.19 -4.41 -6.64
C ASP A 127 23.77 -4.25 -7.20
N SER A 128 22.76 -4.70 -6.45
CA SER A 128 21.36 -4.70 -6.88
C SER A 128 20.55 -3.52 -6.33
N ILE A 129 21.15 -2.65 -5.52
CA ILE A 129 20.47 -1.51 -4.87
C ILE A 129 19.72 -0.65 -5.88
N PHE A 130 20.35 -0.34 -7.02
CA PHE A 130 19.74 0.51 -8.03
C PHE A 130 18.41 -0.05 -8.52
N TYR A 131 18.32 -1.36 -8.74
CA TYR A 131 17.10 -2.03 -9.19
C TYR A 131 15.99 -1.95 -8.15
N TYR A 132 16.32 -2.12 -6.87
CA TYR A 132 15.34 -2.02 -5.78
C TYR A 132 14.87 -0.58 -5.53
N VAL A 133 15.74 0.41 -5.72
CA VAL A 133 15.35 1.83 -5.71
C VAL A 133 14.35 2.11 -6.85
N CYS A 134 14.57 1.59 -8.05
CA CYS A 134 13.64 1.75 -9.16
C CYS A 134 12.26 1.13 -8.85
N LEU A 135 12.25 -0.12 -8.38
CA LEU A 135 11.02 -0.86 -8.06
C LEU A 135 10.23 -0.24 -6.90
N SER A 136 10.92 0.18 -5.84
CA SER A 136 10.29 0.84 -4.69
C SER A 136 9.71 2.20 -5.06
N THR A 137 10.43 3.00 -5.84
CA THR A 137 9.94 4.30 -6.32
C THR A 137 8.69 4.13 -7.18
N PHE A 138 8.68 3.12 -8.06
CA PHE A 138 7.50 2.77 -8.84
C PHE A 138 6.34 2.27 -7.98
N SER A 139 6.62 1.45 -6.97
CA SER A 139 5.61 0.95 -6.04
C SER A 139 4.95 2.08 -5.25
N ILE A 140 5.75 2.97 -4.68
CA ILE A 140 5.24 4.11 -3.89
C ILE A 140 4.51 5.10 -4.81
N GLY A 141 5.06 5.38 -5.99
CA GLY A 141 4.52 6.37 -6.92
C GLY A 141 3.27 5.92 -7.66
N VAL A 142 3.21 4.68 -8.13
CA VAL A 142 2.16 4.21 -9.04
C VAL A 142 1.27 3.18 -8.37
N TYR A 143 1.86 2.14 -7.77
CA TYR A 143 1.06 1.02 -7.26
C TYR A 143 0.19 1.41 -6.08
N ILE A 144 0.75 2.09 -5.08
CA ILE A 144 -0.01 2.49 -3.89
C ILE A 144 -1.21 3.37 -4.24
N PRO A 145 -1.08 4.44 -5.05
CA PRO A 145 -2.22 5.25 -5.45
C PRO A 145 -3.26 4.51 -6.27
N LEU A 146 -2.82 3.61 -7.14
CA LEU A 146 -3.69 2.79 -7.99
C LEU A 146 -4.48 1.79 -7.14
N LEU A 147 -3.84 1.16 -6.16
CA LEU A 147 -4.48 0.28 -5.18
C LEU A 147 -5.45 1.05 -4.28
N LEU A 148 -5.05 2.22 -3.79
CA LEU A 148 -5.93 3.14 -3.06
C LEU A 148 -7.19 3.46 -3.87
N TYR A 149 -7.03 3.78 -5.14
CA TYR A 149 -8.13 4.03 -6.06
C TYR A 149 -9.10 2.83 -6.15
N PHE A 150 -8.61 1.58 -6.17
CA PHE A 150 -9.49 0.41 -6.20
C PHE A 150 -10.17 0.12 -4.85
N THR A 151 -9.50 0.36 -3.72
CA THR A 151 -10.04 0.05 -2.37
C THR A 151 -11.14 1.01 -1.89
N VAL A 152 -11.22 2.20 -2.48
CA VAL A 152 -12.18 3.27 -2.11
C VAL A 152 -13.64 2.92 -2.41
N ASP A 153 -13.89 1.93 -3.26
CA ASP A 153 -15.26 1.42 -3.55
C ASP A 153 -15.80 0.44 -2.52
N SER A 154 -15.04 0.12 -1.45
CA SER A 154 -15.51 -0.83 -0.44
C SER A 154 -16.72 -0.28 0.32
N ARG A 155 -17.91 -0.81 -0.02
CA ARG A 155 -19.18 -0.52 0.66
C ARG A 155 -19.39 -1.37 1.91
N ASP A 156 -18.62 -2.45 2.05
CA ASP A 156 -18.74 -3.40 3.14
C ASP A 156 -18.12 -2.83 4.43
N THR A 157 -18.89 -2.82 5.51
CA THR A 157 -18.43 -2.41 6.84
C THR A 157 -17.52 -3.49 7.44
N ILE A 158 -16.43 -3.06 8.09
CA ILE A 158 -15.55 -3.97 8.82
C ILE A 158 -16.21 -4.38 10.13
N ASP A 159 -16.41 -5.69 10.32
CA ASP A 159 -16.77 -6.21 11.63
C ASP A 159 -15.55 -6.18 12.54
N LEU A 160 -15.52 -5.20 13.44
CA LEU A 160 -14.41 -4.95 14.36
C LEU A 160 -14.12 -6.10 15.32
N ALA A 161 -15.12 -6.96 15.59
CA ALA A 161 -15.00 -8.08 16.52
C ALA A 161 -14.40 -9.34 15.86
N LYS A 162 -14.49 -9.46 14.53
CA LYS A 162 -14.04 -10.64 13.78
C LYS A 162 -12.55 -10.56 13.40
N ASN A 163 -11.91 -11.73 13.36
CA ASN A 163 -10.53 -11.87 12.91
C ASN A 163 -10.37 -11.49 11.43
N VAL A 164 -9.14 -11.15 11.02
CA VAL A 164 -8.82 -10.69 9.65
C VAL A 164 -9.31 -11.65 8.58
N PHE A 165 -9.08 -12.96 8.75
CA PHE A 165 -9.54 -13.99 7.82
C PHE A 165 -11.07 -14.06 7.67
N LEU A 166 -11.81 -13.93 8.76
CA LEU A 166 -13.28 -13.95 8.75
C LEU A 166 -13.88 -12.67 8.15
N ASN A 167 -13.16 -11.56 8.28
CA ASN A 167 -13.49 -10.31 7.60
C ASN A 167 -13.16 -10.40 6.11
N PHE A 168 -12.09 -11.10 5.75
CA PHE A 168 -11.65 -11.31 4.37
C PHE A 168 -12.64 -12.15 3.56
N THR A 169 -13.11 -13.25 4.13
CA THR A 169 -14.04 -14.17 3.46
C THR A 169 -15.45 -13.58 3.29
N ASN A 170 -15.86 -12.69 4.19
CA ASN A 170 -17.17 -12.04 4.12
C ASN A 170 -17.18 -10.76 3.26
N ARG A 171 -16.02 -10.28 2.80
CA ARG A 171 -15.91 -9.08 1.95
C ARG A 171 -15.74 -9.45 0.50
N LYS A 172 -16.74 -9.10 -0.32
CA LYS A 172 -16.70 -9.33 -1.78
C LYS A 172 -15.68 -8.43 -2.49
N PHE A 173 -15.22 -7.34 -1.85
CA PHE A 173 -14.31 -6.34 -2.42
C PHE A 173 -12.83 -6.43 -1.96
N ASP A 174 -12.54 -7.17 -0.88
CA ASP A 174 -11.15 -7.40 -0.45
C ASP A 174 -10.45 -8.45 -1.33
N ILE A 175 -11.21 -9.37 -1.94
CA ILE A 175 -10.66 -10.38 -2.86
C ILE A 175 -10.13 -9.74 -4.16
N PRO A 176 -10.87 -8.86 -4.88
CA PRO A 176 -10.35 -8.18 -6.06
C PRO A 176 -9.14 -7.27 -5.80
N SER A 177 -9.09 -6.59 -4.64
CA SER A 177 -7.94 -5.74 -4.29
C SER A 177 -6.72 -6.57 -3.89
N PHE A 178 -6.92 -7.69 -3.19
CA PHE A 178 -5.88 -8.67 -2.90
C PHE A 178 -5.36 -9.34 -4.19
N ILE A 179 -6.25 -9.83 -5.04
CA ILE A 179 -5.89 -10.40 -6.36
C ILE A 179 -5.18 -9.35 -7.20
N GLY A 180 -5.67 -8.10 -7.22
CA GLY A 180 -5.01 -6.99 -7.90
C GLY A 180 -3.59 -6.76 -7.39
N SER A 181 -3.37 -6.84 -6.07
CA SER A 181 -2.03 -6.74 -5.49
C SER A 181 -1.12 -7.91 -5.89
N LEU A 182 -1.65 -9.14 -5.98
CA LEU A 182 -0.90 -10.30 -6.45
C LEU A 182 -0.56 -10.21 -7.95
N VAL A 183 -1.51 -9.75 -8.78
CA VAL A 183 -1.29 -9.52 -10.21
C VAL A 183 -0.19 -8.48 -10.42
N ILE A 184 -0.21 -7.39 -9.66
CA ILE A 184 0.81 -6.35 -9.72
C ILE A 184 2.19 -6.89 -9.35
N VAL A 185 2.27 -7.73 -8.32
CA VAL A 185 3.53 -8.37 -7.91
C VAL A 185 4.00 -9.36 -8.97
N ALA A 186 3.11 -10.16 -9.53
CA ALA A 186 3.44 -11.07 -10.63
C ALA A 186 3.98 -10.30 -11.85
N ILE A 187 3.33 -9.18 -12.22
CA ILE A 187 3.81 -8.30 -13.29
C ILE A 187 5.20 -7.75 -12.95
N SER A 188 5.44 -7.31 -11.72
CA SER A 188 6.74 -6.79 -11.27
C SER A 188 7.84 -7.85 -11.40
N ILE A 189 7.54 -9.09 -11.03
CA ILE A 189 8.46 -10.23 -11.13
C ILE A 189 8.74 -10.57 -12.60
N ILE A 190 7.70 -10.67 -13.44
CA ILE A 190 7.86 -10.96 -14.88
C ILE A 190 8.71 -9.88 -15.54
N ILE A 191 8.41 -8.62 -15.24
CA ILE A 191 9.15 -7.46 -15.74
C ILE A 191 10.62 -7.54 -15.32
N PHE A 192 10.90 -7.85 -14.05
CA PHE A 192 12.27 -7.98 -13.58
C PHE A 192 13.02 -9.09 -14.32
N ILE A 193 12.42 -10.28 -14.47
CA ILE A 193 13.04 -11.41 -15.17
C ILE A 193 13.35 -11.06 -16.63
N LEU A 194 12.43 -10.39 -17.33
CA LEU A 194 12.59 -10.06 -18.75
C LEU A 194 13.62 -8.95 -18.98
N PHE A 195 13.80 -8.04 -18.02
CA PHE A 195 14.58 -6.81 -18.21
C PHE A 195 15.71 -6.61 -17.19
N GLN A 196 16.08 -7.63 -16.41
CA GLN A 196 17.08 -7.55 -15.33
C GLN A 196 18.39 -6.86 -15.77
N LYS A 197 18.87 -7.16 -16.99
CA LYS A 197 20.14 -6.61 -17.52
C LYS A 197 19.97 -5.28 -18.27
N ASN A 198 18.74 -4.80 -18.48
CA ASN A 198 18.48 -3.61 -19.27
C ASN A 198 18.39 -2.37 -18.36
N ILE A 199 19.46 -1.58 -18.32
CA ILE A 199 19.51 -0.40 -17.45
C ILE A 199 18.52 0.69 -17.88
N ILE A 200 18.26 0.82 -19.18
CA ILE A 200 17.33 1.82 -19.74
C ILE A 200 15.93 1.55 -19.20
N PHE A 201 15.53 0.29 -19.15
CA PHE A 201 14.24 -0.11 -18.63
C PHE A 201 14.05 0.30 -17.16
N HIS A 202 15.06 0.09 -16.32
CA HIS A 202 15.03 0.50 -14.91
C HIS A 202 14.96 2.01 -14.73
N VAL A 203 15.70 2.77 -15.55
CA VAL A 203 15.61 4.23 -15.58
C VAL A 203 14.19 4.68 -15.96
N VAL A 204 13.55 4.04 -16.93
CA VAL A 204 12.16 4.35 -17.30
C VAL A 204 11.20 4.08 -16.14
N ILE A 205 11.31 2.94 -15.46
CA ILE A 205 10.50 2.62 -14.28
C ILE A 205 10.68 3.68 -13.18
N LEU A 206 11.93 4.05 -12.89
CA LEU A 206 12.25 5.08 -11.91
C LEU A 206 11.58 6.41 -12.27
N LEU A 207 11.70 6.84 -13.54
CA LEU A 207 11.10 8.07 -14.03
C LEU A 207 9.58 8.06 -13.94
N ILE A 208 8.93 6.94 -14.28
CA ILE A 208 7.47 6.81 -14.14
C ILE A 208 7.07 6.87 -12.66
N GLY A 209 7.80 6.19 -11.79
CA GLY A 209 7.58 6.24 -10.34
C GLY A 209 7.69 7.66 -9.78
N LEU A 210 8.77 8.37 -10.12
CA LEU A 210 8.99 9.76 -9.71
C LEU A 210 7.92 10.70 -10.28
N ALA A 211 7.61 10.61 -11.58
CA ALA A 211 6.58 11.42 -12.21
C ALA A 211 5.22 11.23 -11.51
N SER A 212 4.88 9.99 -11.16
CA SER A 212 3.64 9.67 -10.44
C SER A 212 3.64 10.20 -8.99
N LEU A 213 4.78 10.15 -8.29
CA LEU A 213 4.95 10.76 -6.96
C LEU A 213 4.75 12.27 -7.00
N PHE A 214 5.40 12.97 -7.94
CA PHE A 214 5.25 14.42 -8.11
C PHE A 214 3.81 14.78 -8.50
N CYS A 215 3.15 13.92 -9.28
CA CYS A 215 1.74 14.02 -9.63
C CYS A 215 0.79 13.48 -8.53
N SER A 216 1.22 13.38 -7.27
CA SER A 216 0.34 12.91 -6.16
C SER A 216 -0.99 13.66 -6.05
N HIS A 217 -1.04 14.94 -6.47
CA HIS A 217 -2.29 15.70 -6.52
C HIS A 217 -3.33 15.06 -7.45
N PHE A 218 -2.91 14.62 -8.64
CA PHE A 218 -3.76 13.94 -9.61
C PHE A 218 -4.42 12.70 -9.01
N TRP A 219 -3.64 11.89 -8.29
CA TRP A 219 -4.15 10.69 -7.62
C TRP A 219 -5.17 11.01 -6.54
N ILE A 220 -4.90 12.02 -5.69
CA ILE A 220 -5.85 12.46 -4.66
C ILE A 220 -7.17 12.88 -5.29
N GLU A 221 -7.14 13.59 -6.42
CA GLU A 221 -8.36 14.01 -7.12
C GLU A 221 -9.13 12.83 -7.72
N LYS A 222 -8.44 11.87 -8.35
CA LYS A 222 -9.06 10.67 -8.89
C LYS A 222 -9.70 9.82 -7.80
N ILE A 223 -8.99 9.61 -6.69
CA ILE A 223 -9.50 8.90 -5.51
C ILE A 223 -10.74 9.62 -4.95
N TYR A 224 -10.69 10.95 -4.81
CA TYR A 224 -11.81 11.74 -4.32
C TYR A 224 -13.03 11.65 -5.24
N LYS A 225 -12.86 11.80 -6.56
CA LYS A 225 -13.95 11.68 -7.54
C LYS A 225 -14.59 10.29 -7.49
N LYS A 226 -13.77 9.25 -7.36
CA LYS A 226 -14.25 7.87 -7.24
C LYS A 226 -15.04 7.66 -5.95
N TRP A 227 -14.52 8.14 -4.82
CA TRP A 227 -15.24 8.13 -3.54
C TRP A 227 -16.59 8.85 -3.62
N GLN A 228 -16.66 9.99 -4.31
CA GLN A 228 -17.93 10.69 -4.53
C GLN A 228 -18.89 9.86 -5.38
N GLY A 229 -18.42 9.28 -6.49
CA GLY A 229 -19.24 8.43 -7.35
C GLY A 229 -19.83 7.23 -6.62
N SER A 230 -19.06 6.59 -5.75
CA SER A 230 -19.51 5.39 -5.02
C SER A 230 -20.61 5.66 -3.99
N LYS A 231 -20.65 6.87 -3.39
CA LYS A 231 -21.66 7.31 -2.40
C LYS A 231 -22.85 8.09 -3.01
N TYR A 232 -22.65 8.97 -4.00
CA TYR A 232 -23.71 9.88 -4.49
C TYR A 232 -24.56 9.33 -5.65
N LEU A 233 -24.13 8.27 -6.35
CA LEU A 233 -24.97 7.58 -7.36
C LEU A 233 -26.21 6.88 -6.76
N LEU A 234 -26.36 6.86 -5.43
CA LEU A 234 -27.52 6.30 -4.74
C LEU A 234 -28.70 7.28 -4.61
N ILE A 235 -28.52 8.59 -4.85
CA ILE A 235 -29.61 9.57 -4.77
C ILE A 235 -30.42 9.64 -6.07
N GLN A 236 -29.87 9.16 -7.19
CA GLN A 236 -30.56 9.17 -8.50
C GLN A 236 -31.23 7.83 -8.86
N LYS A 237 -31.13 6.80 -8.00
CA LYS A 237 -31.72 5.49 -8.23
C LYS A 237 -32.72 5.05 -7.13
N SER A 238 -33.15 5.97 -6.27
CA SER A 238 -34.26 5.76 -5.34
C SER A 238 -35.55 6.34 -5.91
#